data_AF-A0AB33F894-F1
#
_entry.id   AF-A0AB33F894-F1
#
_cell.length_a   1.000
_cell.length_b   1.000
_cell.length_c   1.000
_cell.angle_alpha   90.00
_cell.angle_beta   90.00
_cell.angle_gamma   90.00
#
_symmetry.space_group_name_H-M   'P 1'
#
loop_
_entity.id
_entity.type
_entity.pdbx_description
1 polymer ?
#
loop_
_entity_poly.entity_id
_entity_poly.type
_entity_poly.pdbx_seq_one_letter_code
_entity_poly.pdbx_strand_id
1 'polypeptide(L)'
;MLDEIYASQKPVRFEQIDVSNIVTKYIPLGTTKASVLETFGKSPTSKVVEDTESKIVVRDNKGQAMLDPDARSIVMTFSLDADGKVTHVAAVHIKNQ
;
A
#
# COMPACT_ATOMS: atom_id res chain seq x y z
N MET A 1 -10.42 0.14 1.82
CA MET A 1 -9.20 -0.50 1.27
C MET A 1 -8.27 -1.01 2.37
N LEU A 2 -7.51 -0.17 3.07
CA LEU A 2 -6.51 -0.63 4.06
C LEU A 2 -7.11 -1.51 5.16
N ASP A 3 -8.28 -1.14 5.68
CA ASP A 3 -8.97 -1.94 6.69
C ASP A 3 -9.40 -3.33 6.17
N GLU A 4 -9.77 -3.43 4.89
CA GLU A 4 -10.06 -4.72 4.23
C GLU A 4 -8.79 -5.58 4.11
N ILE A 5 -7.63 -4.98 3.82
CA ILE A 5 -6.34 -5.68 3.79
C ILE A 5 -5.95 -6.18 5.18
N TYR A 6 -6.16 -5.38 6.22
CA TYR A 6 -5.87 -5.80 7.60
C TYR A 6 -6.86 -6.81 8.16
N ALA A 7 -8.11 -6.81 7.70
CA ALA A 7 -9.13 -7.80 8.03
C ALA A 7 -8.99 -9.11 7.23
N SER A 8 -8.23 -9.07 6.13
CA SER A 8 -7.86 -10.24 5.31
C SER A 8 -6.87 -11.16 6.06
N GLN A 9 -6.19 -12.02 5.31
CA GLN A 9 -5.18 -12.94 5.79
C GLN A 9 -4.03 -12.19 6.49
N LYS A 10 -3.70 -12.66 7.69
CA LYS A 10 -2.71 -12.05 8.56
C LYS A 10 -1.36 -12.71 8.29
N PRO A 11 -0.33 -11.96 7.88
CA PRO A 11 0.98 -12.53 7.64
C PRO A 11 1.55 -13.11 8.94
N VAL A 12 2.00 -14.36 8.87
CA VAL A 12 2.66 -15.05 9.99
C VAL A 12 4.18 -15.01 9.83
N ARG A 13 4.87 -14.55 10.88
CA ARG A 13 6.34 -14.46 10.94
C ARG A 13 6.93 -13.64 9.77
N PHE A 14 7.48 -14.29 8.76
CA PHE A 14 8.14 -13.71 7.58
C PHE A 14 7.30 -13.82 6.31
N GLU A 15 6.05 -14.23 6.44
CA GLU A 15 5.14 -14.34 5.31
C GLU A 15 4.86 -12.95 4.72
N GLN A 16 4.99 -12.85 3.41
CA GLN A 16 4.54 -11.69 2.64
C GLN A 16 3.31 -12.13 1.87
N ILE A 17 2.16 -11.56 2.22
CA ILE A 17 0.91 -11.89 1.56
C ILE A 17 0.71 -10.87 0.45
N ASP A 18 0.59 -11.36 -0.79
CA ASP A 18 0.19 -10.50 -1.90
C ASP A 18 -1.27 -10.08 -1.69
N VAL A 19 -1.46 -8.77 -1.61
CA VAL A 19 -2.76 -8.11 -1.43
C VAL A 19 -3.03 -7.14 -2.58
N SER A 20 -2.28 -7.30 -3.68
CA SER A 20 -2.41 -6.50 -4.91
C SER A 20 -3.86 -6.53 -5.42
N ASN A 21 -4.50 -7.69 -5.39
CA ASN A 21 -5.90 -7.86 -5.79
C ASN A 21 -6.87 -6.94 -5.04
N ILE A 22 -6.67 -6.74 -3.73
CA ILE A 22 -7.50 -5.83 -2.94
C ILE A 22 -7.21 -4.39 -3.36
N VAL A 23 -5.94 -4.02 -3.51
CA VAL A 23 -5.56 -2.65 -3.90
C VAL A 23 -6.08 -2.32 -5.29
N THR A 24 -5.92 -3.20 -6.28
CA THR A 24 -6.38 -2.98 -7.67
C THR A 24 -7.90 -2.82 -7.78
N LYS A 25 -8.68 -3.37 -6.85
CA LYS A 25 -10.13 -3.16 -6.76
C LYS A 25 -10.50 -1.71 -6.42
N TYR A 26 -9.68 -1.01 -5.65
CA TYR A 26 -9.89 0.39 -5.26
C TYR A 26 -9.08 1.37 -6.11
N ILE A 27 -7.90 0.97 -6.56
CA ILE A 27 -6.99 1.73 -7.43
C ILE A 27 -6.82 0.91 -8.73
N PRO A 28 -7.78 0.99 -9.67
CA PRO A 28 -7.67 0.26 -10.93
C PRO A 28 -6.54 0.81 -11.79
N LEU A 29 -6.08 0.00 -12.74
CA LEU A 29 -5.15 0.45 -13.77
C LEU A 29 -5.75 1.63 -14.55
N GLY A 30 -4.90 2.58 -14.93
CA GLY A 30 -5.31 3.85 -15.54
C GLY A 30 -5.62 4.97 -14.55
N THR A 31 -5.66 4.68 -13.23
CA THR A 31 -5.78 5.72 -12.20
C THR A 31 -4.60 6.69 -12.28
N THR A 32 -4.83 7.99 -12.12
CA THR A 32 -3.75 8.99 -12.17
C THR A 32 -2.96 9.02 -10.87
N LYS A 33 -1.67 9.36 -10.97
CA LYS A 33 -0.79 9.61 -9.82
C LYS A 33 -1.44 10.52 -8.77
N ALA A 34 -2.08 11.61 -9.21
CA ALA A 34 -2.75 12.55 -8.31
C ALA A 34 -3.85 11.89 -7.47
N SER A 35 -4.70 11.04 -8.06
CA SER A 35 -5.74 10.32 -7.35
C SER A 35 -5.17 9.28 -6.36
N VAL A 36 -4.06 8.63 -6.71
CA VAL A 36 -3.34 7.72 -5.80
C VAL A 36 -2.86 8.51 -4.58
N LEU A 37 -2.13 9.60 -4.81
CA LEU A 37 -1.61 10.46 -3.74
C LEU A 37 -2.72 11.05 -2.87
N GLU A 38 -3.83 11.48 -3.45
CA GLU A 38 -4.97 12.01 -2.69
C GLU A 38 -5.60 10.93 -1.79
N THR A 39 -5.73 9.70 -2.31
CA THR A 39 -6.29 8.58 -1.55
C THR A 39 -5.46 8.28 -0.30
N PHE A 40 -4.14 8.28 -0.43
CA PHE A 40 -3.24 7.99 0.68
C PHE A 40 -2.95 9.21 1.56
N GLY A 41 -2.99 10.42 1.03
CA GLY A 41 -2.87 11.67 1.80
C GLY A 41 -4.01 11.88 2.80
N LYS A 42 -5.18 11.27 2.56
CA LYS A 42 -6.32 11.23 3.49
C LYS A 42 -6.14 10.23 4.64
N SER A 43 -5.19 9.30 4.53
CA SER A 43 -4.98 8.23 5.51
C SER A 43 -3.90 8.62 6.52
N PRO A 44 -4.22 8.77 7.83
CA PRO A 44 -3.25 9.24 8.83
C PRO A 44 -2.13 8.24 9.13
N THR A 45 -2.32 6.96 8.76
CA THR A 45 -1.37 5.86 8.97
C THR A 45 -0.50 5.57 7.74
N SER A 46 -0.88 6.12 6.58
CA SER A 46 -0.19 5.91 5.32
C SER A 46 0.84 7.00 5.07
N LYS A 47 1.99 6.62 4.52
CA LYS A 47 3.05 7.53 4.10
C LYS A 47 3.53 7.16 2.71
N VAL A 48 3.67 8.16 1.86
CA VAL A 48 4.36 8.01 0.58
C VAL A 48 5.85 7.97 0.90
N VAL A 49 6.49 6.83 0.67
CA VAL A 49 7.93 6.63 0.93
C VAL A 49 8.77 6.88 -0.32
N GLU A 50 8.16 6.77 -1.50
CA GLU A 50 8.80 7.11 -2.76
C GLU A 50 7.76 7.72 -3.71
N ASP A 51 8.11 8.84 -4.31
CA ASP A 51 7.29 9.52 -5.31
C ASP A 51 8.20 9.93 -6.47
N THR A 52 8.05 9.23 -7.60
CA THR A 52 8.81 9.49 -8.83
C THR A 52 7.86 9.62 -10.02
N GLU A 53 8.38 9.94 -11.19
CA GLU A 53 7.58 10.01 -12.42
C GLU A 53 7.10 8.64 -12.90
N SER A 54 7.86 7.58 -12.63
CA SER A 54 7.57 6.20 -13.08
C SER A 54 7.06 5.26 -11.99
N LYS A 55 7.08 5.69 -10.72
CA LYS A 55 6.69 4.84 -9.59
C LYS A 55 6.26 5.64 -8.38
N ILE A 56 5.27 5.13 -7.65
CA ILE A 56 4.88 5.59 -6.32
C ILE A 56 4.95 4.41 -5.36
N VAL A 57 5.57 4.59 -4.21
CA VAL A 57 5.56 3.61 -3.14
C VAL A 57 4.90 4.23 -1.92
N VAL A 58 3.85 3.57 -1.45
CA VAL A 58 3.12 3.94 -0.24
C VAL A 58 3.27 2.84 0.78
N ARG A 59 3.60 3.24 2.00
CA ARG A 59 3.67 2.35 3.15
C ARG A 59 2.64 2.77 4.17
N ASP A 60 1.76 1.85 4.52
CA ASP A 60 0.86 2.00 5.65
C ASP A 60 1.39 1.18 6.82
N ASN A 61 1.50 1.79 8.00
CA ASN A 61 1.96 1.11 9.21
C ASN A 61 0.86 1.14 10.26
N LYS A 62 0.42 -0.03 10.70
CA LYS A 62 -0.54 -0.19 11.80
C LYS A 62 0.19 -0.76 13.02
N GLY A 63 0.04 -0.12 14.18
CA GLY A 63 0.66 -0.53 15.44
C GLY A 63 2.09 -0.02 15.69
N GLN A 64 2.69 0.80 14.81
CA GLN A 64 4.05 1.33 15.02
C GLN A 64 4.13 2.41 16.11
N ALA A 65 2.99 2.89 16.63
CA ALA A 65 2.96 3.97 17.61
C ALA A 65 3.35 3.54 19.04
N MET A 66 3.29 2.25 19.39
CA MET A 66 3.64 1.76 20.74
C MET A 66 3.92 0.25 20.69
N LEU A 67 5.20 -0.18 20.57
CA LEU A 67 5.70 -1.53 20.95
C LEU A 67 4.70 -2.70 20.73
N ASP A 68 3.97 -2.68 19.61
CA ASP A 68 2.84 -3.57 19.45
C ASP A 68 3.38 -4.90 18.92
N PRO A 69 3.20 -6.02 19.64
CA PRO A 69 3.72 -7.33 19.23
C PRO A 69 3.07 -7.85 17.93
N ASP A 70 2.05 -7.13 17.44
CA ASP A 70 1.36 -7.36 16.18
C ASP A 70 1.50 -6.20 15.19
N ALA A 71 2.53 -5.37 15.32
CA ALA A 71 2.84 -4.33 14.35
C ALA A 71 2.91 -4.92 12.93
N ARG A 72 2.18 -4.30 12.00
CA ARG A 72 2.08 -4.75 10.60
C ARG A 72 2.26 -3.57 9.67
N SER A 73 2.81 -3.85 8.51
CA SER A 73 2.90 -2.87 7.43
C SER A 73 2.28 -3.42 6.17
N ILE A 74 1.72 -2.52 5.37
CA ILE A 74 1.35 -2.80 3.99
C ILE A 74 2.23 -1.92 3.12
N VAL A 75 2.98 -2.53 2.21
CA VAL A 75 3.79 -1.81 1.22
C VAL A 75 3.11 -1.96 -0.13
N MET A 76 2.72 -0.83 -0.71
CA MET A 76 2.03 -0.72 -1.98
C MET A 76 2.94 0.00 -2.96
N THR A 77 3.17 -0.58 -4.12
CA THR A 77 3.97 -0.04 -5.21
C THR A 77 3.08 0.10 -6.44
N PHE A 78 3.02 1.31 -6.97
CA PHE A 78 2.29 1.65 -8.18
C PHE A 78 3.30 2.04 -9.25
N SER A 79 3.38 1.26 -10.32
CA SER A 79 4.15 1.65 -11.50
C SER A 79 3.32 2.58 -12.37
N LEU A 80 3.93 3.64 -12.86
CA LEU A 80 3.31 4.66 -13.68
C LEU A 80 3.84 4.60 -15.11
N ASP A 81 2.99 4.96 -16.06
CA ASP A 81 3.35 5.25 -17.44
C ASP A 81 3.77 6.72 -17.63
N ALA A 82 4.21 7.10 -18.84
CA ALA A 82 4.60 8.46 -19.19
C ALA A 82 3.48 9.50 -18.99
N ASP A 83 2.20 9.12 -19.11
CA ASP A 83 1.06 9.99 -18.78
C ASP A 83 0.78 10.06 -17.26
N GLY A 84 1.62 9.44 -16.41
CA GLY A 84 1.44 9.41 -14.97
C GLY A 84 0.27 8.55 -14.51
N LYS A 85 -0.13 7.56 -15.32
CA LYS A 85 -1.21 6.62 -15.04
C LYS A 85 -0.67 5.30 -14.51
N VAL A 86 -1.38 4.69 -13.57
CA VAL A 86 -1.02 3.39 -12.99
C VAL A 86 -1.12 2.29 -14.05
N THR A 87 0.01 1.64 -14.33
CA THR A 87 0.10 0.49 -15.25
C THR A 87 0.24 -0.83 -14.53
N HIS A 88 0.79 -0.81 -13.31
CA HIS A 88 0.96 -1.99 -12.48
C HIS A 88 0.78 -1.64 -11.01
N VAL A 89 0.19 -2.58 -10.26
CA VAL A 89 -0.02 -2.47 -8.82
C VAL A 89 0.56 -3.73 -8.17
N ALA A 90 1.53 -3.54 -7.30
CA ALA A 90 2.05 -4.57 -6.42
C ALA A 90 1.78 -4.16 -4.98
N ALA A 91 1.26 -5.05 -4.15
CA ALA A 91 1.03 -4.72 -2.75
C ALA A 91 1.25 -5.94 -1.86
N VAL A 92 2.03 -5.75 -0.80
CA VAL A 92 2.39 -6.81 0.13
C VAL A 92 2.03 -6.43 1.55
N HIS A 93 1.37 -7.35 2.25
CA HIS A 93 1.09 -7.25 3.67
C HIS A 93 2.15 -8.04 4.44
N ILE A 94 2.88 -7.36 5.31
CA ILE A 94 4.01 -7.90 6.07
C ILE A 94 3.82 -7.67 7.57
N LYS A 95 4.34 -8.60 8.38
CA LYS A 95 4.45 -8.41 9.83
C LYS A 95 5.78 -7.69 10.15
N ASN A 96 5.72 -6.63 10.95
CA ASN A 96 6.93 -6.00 11.49
C ASN A 96 7.42 -6.85 12.68
N GLN A 97 8.71 -7.17 12.70
CA GLN A 97 9.36 -7.82 13.83
C GLN A 97 9.74 -6.81 14.92
#